data_AF-A0A9D6L058-F1
#
_entry.id   AF-A0A9D6L058-F1
#
_cell.length_a   1.000
_cell.length_b   1.000
_cell.length_c   1.000
_cell.angle_alpha   90.00
_cell.angle_beta   90.00
_cell.angle_gamma   90.00
#
_symmetry.space_group_name_H-M   'P 1'
#
loop_
_entity.id
_entity.type
_entity.pdbx_description
1 polymer ?
#
loop_
_entity_poly.entity_id
_entity_poly.type
_entity_poly.pdbx_seq_one_letter_code
_entity_poly.pdbx_strand_id
1 'polypeptide(L)' 'RIGEFTVKQLVGLRFASDAELPALAREVLDGKLKELDAIKRAVKDWRADWQRA' A
#
# COMPACT_ATOMS: atom_id res chain seq x y z
N ARG A 1 -14.17 -5.38 -0.56
CA ARG A 1 -12.77 -5.85 -0.62
C ARG A 1 -11.82 -5.14 0.35
N ILE A 2 -12.13 -3.93 0.86
CA ILE A 2 -11.29 -3.25 1.87
C ILE A 2 -11.03 -4.10 3.13
N GLY A 3 -12.01 -4.88 3.59
CA GLY A 3 -11.85 -5.76 4.75
C GLY A 3 -10.87 -6.93 4.56
N GLU A 4 -10.35 -7.14 3.34
CA GLU A 4 -9.34 -8.17 3.05
C GLU A 4 -7.92 -7.67 3.34
N PHE A 5 -7.74 -6.36 3.54
CA PHE A 5 -6.46 -5.78 3.94
C PHE A 5 -6.31 -5.77 5.45
N THR A 6 -5.11 -6.10 5.92
CA THR A 6 -4.70 -5.78 7.29
C THR A 6 -4.39 -4.28 7.43
N VAL A 7 -4.49 -3.76 8.64
CA VAL A 7 -4.10 -2.37 8.95
C VAL A 7 -2.67 -2.08 8.51
N LYS A 8 -1.73 -3.04 8.70
CA LYS A 8 -0.33 -2.88 8.27
C LYS A 8 -0.22 -2.71 6.75
N GLN A 9 -0.98 -3.47 5.97
CA GLN A 9 -0.97 -3.35 4.51
C GLN A 9 -1.50 -1.98 4.06
N LEU A 10 -2.60 -1.52 4.68
CA LEU A 10 -3.15 -0.18 4.41
C LEU A 10 -2.14 0.93 4.76
N VAL A 11 -1.43 0.80 5.89
CA VAL A 11 -0.37 1.74 6.28
C VAL A 11 0.80 1.74 5.28
N GLY A 12 1.11 0.61 4.67
CA GLY A 12 2.12 0.54 3.60
C GLY A 12 1.68 1.24 2.33
N LEU A 13 0.43 1.04 1.92
CA LEU A 13 -0.15 1.57 0.68
C LEU A 13 -0.41 3.09 0.72
N ARG A 14 -0.56 3.70 1.91
CA ARG A 14 -0.91 5.12 2.04
C ARG A 14 0.09 6.10 1.42
N PHE A 15 1.32 5.63 1.15
CA PHE A 15 2.39 6.44 0.58
C PHE A 15 2.52 6.28 -0.94
N ALA A 16 1.75 5.37 -1.54
CA ALA A 16 1.69 5.18 -2.98
C ALA A 16 0.97 6.36 -3.64
N SER A 17 1.39 6.74 -4.85
CA SER A 17 0.62 7.69 -5.65
C SER A 17 -0.67 7.07 -6.19
N ASP A 18 -1.64 7.91 -6.56
CA ASP A 18 -2.94 7.46 -7.09
C ASP A 18 -2.80 6.61 -8.35
N ALA A 19 -1.72 6.81 -9.12
CA ALA A 19 -1.43 6.08 -10.33
C ALA A 19 -1.00 4.63 -10.07
N GLU A 20 -0.22 4.38 -9.01
CA GLU A 20 0.31 3.05 -8.71
C GLU A 20 -0.49 2.28 -7.64
N LEU A 21 -1.29 3.00 -6.83
CA LEU A 21 -2.09 2.41 -5.74
C LEU A 21 -2.98 1.23 -6.18
N PRO A 22 -3.73 1.28 -7.32
CA PRO A 22 -4.58 0.16 -7.73
C PRO A 22 -3.78 -1.10 -8.06
N ALA A 23 -2.58 -0.94 -8.64
CA ALA A 23 -1.71 -2.06 -8.98
C ALA A 23 -1.13 -2.69 -7.71
N LEU A 24 -0.58 -1.87 -6.81
CA LEU A 24 -0.02 -2.34 -5.54
C LEU A 24 -1.08 -3.00 -4.66
N ALA A 25 -2.29 -2.41 -4.57
CA ALA A 25 -3.40 -3.00 -3.83
C ALA A 25 -3.77 -4.39 -4.36
N ARG A 26 -3.71 -4.59 -5.68
CA ARG A 26 -3.96 -5.90 -6.29
C ARG A 26 -2.85 -6.91 -5.98
N GLU A 27 -1.59 -6.50 -6.03
CA GLU A 27 -0.47 -7.38 -5.65
C GLU A 27 -0.52 -7.81 -4.18
N VAL A 28 -1.03 -6.94 -3.31
CA VAL A 28 -1.27 -7.26 -1.90
C VAL A 28 -2.40 -8.28 -1.74
N LEU A 29 -3.53 -8.09 -2.44
CA LEU A 29 -4.66 -9.03 -2.40
C LEU A 29 -4.33 -10.38 -3.06
N ASP A 30 -3.52 -10.37 -4.11
CA ASP A 30 -3.00 -11.58 -4.77
C ASP A 30 -1.92 -12.28 -3.91
N GLY A 31 -1.54 -11.70 -2.77
CA GLY A 31 -0.58 -12.26 -1.83
C GLY A 31 0.89 -12.18 -2.26
N LYS A 32 1.21 -11.41 -3.30
CA LYS A 32 2.59 -11.15 -3.74
C LYS A 32 3.33 -10.21 -2.79
N LEU A 33 2.61 -9.24 -2.21
CA LEU A 33 3.13 -8.29 -1.24
C LEU A 33 2.36 -8.43 0.08
N LYS A 34 2.97 -9.07 1.08
CA LYS A 34 2.30 -9.36 2.36
C LYS A 34 2.73 -8.42 3.48
N GLU A 35 4.04 -8.23 3.60
CA GLU A 35 4.63 -7.49 4.71
C GLU A 35 4.66 -5.97 4.45
N LEU A 36 4.49 -5.19 5.51
CA LEU A 36 4.52 -3.72 5.47
C LEU A 36 5.78 -3.19 4.76
N ASP A 37 6.95 -3.75 5.09
CA ASP A 37 8.22 -3.31 4.52
C ASP A 37 8.34 -3.66 3.03
N ALA A 38 7.80 -4.80 2.61
CA ALA A 38 7.77 -5.18 1.19
C ALA A 38 6.87 -4.23 0.38
N ILE A 39 5.71 -3.87 0.93
CA ILE A 39 4.79 -2.91 0.31
C ILE A 39 5.46 -1.54 0.18
N LYS A 40 6.09 -1.05 1.26
CA LYS A 40 6.81 0.23 1.24
C LYS A 40 7.96 0.25 0.23
N ARG A 41 8.68 -0.86 0.06
CA ARG A 41 9.76 -0.98 -0.93
C ARG A 41 9.26 -1.06 -2.36
N ALA A 42 8.01 -1.49 -2.57
CA ALA A 42 7.39 -1.58 -3.89
C ALA A 42 6.85 -0.24 -4.39
N VAL A 43 6.58 0.72 -3.50
CA VAL A 43 6.20 2.11 -3.84
C VAL A 43 7.31 2.76 -4.63
N LYS A 44 7.02 3.21 -5.87
CA LYS A 44 8.00 3.88 -6.73
C LYS A 44 7.83 5.39 -6.69
N ASP A 45 6.59 5.86 -6.66
CA ASP A 45 6.24 7.27 -6.64
C ASP A 45 5.75 7.66 -5.25
N TRP A 46 6.72 7.78 -4.33
CA TRP A 46 6.43 8.04 -2.92
C TRP A 46 5.80 9.41 -2.72
N ARG A 47 4.67 9.43 -2.02
CA ARG A 47 3.94 10.64 -1.64
C ARG A 47 4.03 10.85 -0.14
N ALA A 48 4.40 12.07 0.26
CA ALA A 48 4.34 12.47 1.65
C ALA A 48 2.91 12.36 2.17
N ASP A 49 2.77 11.78 3.35
CA ASP A 49 1.50 11.69 4.04
C ASP A 49 1.23 12.98 4.83
N TRP A 50 0.17 13.67 4.41
CA TRP A 50 -0.31 14.92 5.00
C TRP A 50 -1.45 14.69 6.00
N GLN A 51 -2.02 13.47 6.08
CA GLN A 51 -3.05 13.12 7.06
C GLN A 51 -2.39 12.60 8.34
N ARG A 52 -2.03 13.53 9.22
CA ARG A 52 -1.54 13.25 10.58
C ARG A 52 -2.59 13.73 11.57
N ALA A 53 -3.30 12.81 12.21
CA ALA A 53 -4.31 13.09 13.24
C ALA A 53 -3.84 12.54 14.59
#